data_AF-A0A1G9S4V1-F1
#
_entry.id   AF-A0A1G9S4V1-F1
#
_cell.length_a   1.000
_cell.length_b   1.000
_cell.length_c   1.000
_cell.angle_alpha   90.00
_cell.angle_beta   90.00
_cell.angle_gamma   90.00
#
_symmetry.space_group_name_H-M   'P 1'
#
loop_
_entity.id
_entity.type
_entity.pdbx_description
1 polymer ?
#
loop_
_entity_poly.entity_id
_entity_poly.type
_entity_poly.pdbx_seq_one_letter_code
_entity_poly.pdbx_strand_id
1 'polypeptide(L)'
;MVHDGGGNISLSGTARLSSNPLPTGQWLYVRVLNGSYIDSLRASYEVDQGKYLAWYNNAVQNVFGSNGDPVESGTPPPQPDTTATGTVVEQPDAQGNMKLVLQVHHTDKEVAAAEKVSYWVGASVPVNPLFFSGMKEVMFLLADAGGLLGPLYEWRLLFQGQPVESVAFERDRILVSNDQTVQIPLNLTKQDMRNLGAKVYFGYQLKNGTFKTLNVIWNPS
;
A
#
# COMPACT_ATOMS: atom_id res chain seq x y z
N MET A 1 2.61 24.67 -16.82
CA MET A 1 3.29 24.26 -15.58
C MET A 1 4.71 24.77 -15.69
N VAL A 2 5.05 25.83 -14.94
CA VAL A 2 6.39 26.42 -14.98
C VAL A 2 7.13 25.93 -13.75
N HIS A 3 8.28 25.31 -13.97
CA HIS A 3 9.19 24.92 -12.91
C HIS A 3 10.12 26.11 -12.64
N ASP A 4 9.95 26.78 -11.51
CA ASP A 4 10.70 27.98 -11.12
C ASP A 4 12.06 27.65 -10.47
N GLY A 5 12.59 26.45 -10.70
CA GLY A 5 13.93 26.05 -10.25
C GLY A 5 14.04 25.77 -8.75
N GLY A 6 12.94 25.92 -7.99
CA GLY A 6 12.90 25.69 -6.53
C GLY A 6 12.05 24.49 -6.07
N GLY A 7 11.48 23.71 -7.01
CA GLY A 7 10.68 22.52 -6.66
C GLY A 7 9.21 22.78 -6.32
N ASN A 8 8.71 24.00 -6.56
CA ASN A 8 7.29 24.31 -6.37
C ASN A 8 6.48 24.00 -7.65
N ILE A 9 5.30 23.41 -7.47
CA ILE A 9 4.32 23.26 -8.56
C ILE A 9 3.37 24.45 -8.49
N SER A 10 3.52 25.39 -9.43
CA SER A 10 2.58 26.50 -9.61
C SER A 10 1.65 26.26 -10.79
N LEU A 11 0.35 26.32 -10.54
CA LEU A 11 -0.71 26.26 -11.55
C LEU A 11 -1.13 27.68 -11.91
N SER A 12 -0.47 28.27 -12.90
CA SER A 12 -0.70 29.65 -13.37
C SER A 12 -1.03 29.70 -14.86
N GLY A 13 -1.58 30.83 -15.33
CA GLY A 13 -1.96 31.04 -16.74
C GLY A 13 -3.14 30.16 -17.18
N THR A 14 -3.01 29.51 -18.35
CA THR A 14 -4.05 28.60 -18.89
C THR A 14 -4.15 27.27 -18.14
N ALA A 15 -3.20 26.97 -17.26
CA ALA A 15 -3.24 25.80 -16.36
C ALA A 15 -3.93 26.12 -15.02
N ARG A 16 -4.65 27.24 -14.92
CA ARG A 16 -5.43 27.58 -13.73
C ARG A 16 -6.59 26.61 -13.56
N LEU A 17 -6.68 25.99 -12.38
CA LEU A 17 -7.88 25.26 -11.95
C LEU A 17 -9.12 26.17 -11.80
N SER A 18 -8.99 27.49 -11.99
CA SER A 18 -10.08 28.45 -11.85
C SER A 18 -11.14 28.35 -12.94
N SER A 19 -10.81 27.86 -14.15
CA SER A 19 -11.80 27.74 -15.24
C SER A 19 -12.69 26.51 -15.11
N ASN A 20 -12.23 25.48 -14.41
CA ASN A 20 -12.99 24.29 -14.00
C ASN A 20 -12.52 23.92 -12.58
N PRO A 21 -13.06 24.57 -11.53
CA PRO A 21 -12.68 24.26 -10.17
C PRO A 21 -12.95 22.78 -9.89
N LEU A 22 -12.00 22.13 -9.20
CA LEU A 22 -12.21 20.76 -8.74
C LEU A 22 -13.46 20.72 -7.85
N PRO A 23 -14.49 19.93 -8.20
CA PRO A 23 -15.64 19.73 -7.34
C PRO A 23 -15.21 19.22 -5.96
N THR A 24 -15.97 19.57 -4.93
CA THR A 24 -15.75 19.10 -3.56
C THR A 24 -15.59 17.57 -3.54
N GLY A 25 -14.52 17.09 -2.89
CA GLY A 25 -14.23 15.66 -2.76
C GLY A 25 -13.37 15.04 -3.87
N GLN A 26 -12.92 15.82 -4.85
CA GLN A 26 -11.96 15.34 -5.86
C GLN A 26 -10.49 15.50 -5.42
N TRP A 27 -9.64 14.61 -5.93
CA TRP A 27 -8.21 14.56 -5.60
C TRP A 27 -7.35 15.06 -6.76
N LEU A 28 -6.30 15.82 -6.43
CA LEU A 28 -5.24 16.16 -7.38
C LEU A 28 -4.15 15.09 -7.32
N TYR A 29 -3.92 14.39 -8.43
CA TYR A 29 -2.83 13.42 -8.54
C TYR A 29 -1.58 14.08 -9.16
N VAL A 30 -0.44 13.97 -8.47
CA VAL A 30 0.84 14.48 -8.93
C VAL A 30 1.81 13.31 -9.13
N ARG A 31 2.35 13.17 -10.34
CA ARG A 31 3.35 12.14 -10.68
C ARG A 31 4.64 12.78 -11.15
N VAL A 32 5.74 12.44 -10.49
CA VAL A 32 7.10 12.83 -10.88
C VAL A 32 7.63 11.83 -11.91
N LEU A 33 7.92 12.28 -13.13
CA LEU A 33 8.28 11.41 -14.25
C LEU A 33 9.78 11.09 -14.33
N ASN A 34 10.64 11.84 -13.64
CA ASN A 34 12.11 11.69 -13.72
C ASN A 34 12.71 10.88 -12.57
N GLY A 35 11.90 10.22 -11.74
CA GLY A 35 12.37 9.35 -10.66
C GLY A 35 12.85 10.06 -9.39
N SER A 36 12.71 11.37 -9.28
CA SER A 36 12.89 12.11 -8.02
C SER A 36 11.70 11.91 -7.07
N TYR A 37 11.87 12.22 -5.78
CA TYR A 37 10.80 12.18 -4.78
C TYR A 37 10.31 13.60 -4.42
N ILE A 38 9.07 13.71 -3.96
CA ILE A 38 8.50 14.96 -3.43
C ILE A 38 8.75 14.97 -1.92
N ASP A 39 9.68 15.80 -1.46
CA ASP A 39 10.02 15.93 -0.03
C ASP A 39 8.97 16.74 0.75
N SER A 40 8.41 17.77 0.11
CA SER A 40 7.26 18.52 0.65
C SER A 40 6.35 19.01 -0.47
N LEU A 41 5.04 18.88 -0.26
CA LEU A 41 4.04 19.46 -1.15
C LEU A 41 3.63 20.83 -0.57
N ARG A 42 3.97 21.90 -1.29
CA ARG A 42 3.52 23.25 -0.97
C ARG A 42 2.70 23.76 -2.14
N ALA A 43 1.52 24.28 -1.85
CA ALA A 43 0.63 24.86 -2.85
C ALA A 43 0.36 26.31 -2.48
N SER A 44 0.52 27.22 -3.45
CA SER A 44 -0.02 28.56 -3.39
C SER A 44 -1.21 28.60 -4.34
N TYR A 45 -2.40 28.85 -3.79
CA TYR A 45 -3.63 28.95 -4.56
C TYR A 45 -4.17 30.38 -4.48
N GLU A 46 -4.56 30.93 -5.62
CA GLU A 46 -5.29 32.20 -5.67
C GLU A 46 -6.76 31.89 -5.36
N VAL A 47 -7.26 32.39 -4.23
CA VAL A 47 -8.70 32.34 -3.91
C VAL A 47 -9.38 33.64 -4.33
N ASP A 48 -10.63 33.52 -4.75
CA ASP A 48 -11.55 34.64 -4.70
C ASP A 48 -11.74 35.05 -3.23
N GLN A 49 -11.21 36.21 -2.84
CA GLN A 49 -11.22 36.68 -1.47
C GLN A 49 -12.63 36.83 -0.90
N GLY A 50 -13.60 37.25 -1.72
CA GLY A 50 -14.99 37.43 -1.30
C GLY A 50 -15.68 36.10 -1.01
N LYS A 51 -15.51 35.11 -1.89
CA LYS A 51 -16.03 33.75 -1.70
C LYS A 51 -15.32 33.02 -0.56
N TYR A 52 -14.01 33.19 -0.44
CA TYR A 52 -13.23 32.64 0.66
C TYR A 52 -13.67 33.22 2.00
N LEU A 53 -13.86 34.55 2.09
CA LEU A 53 -14.34 35.20 3.32
C LEU A 53 -15.76 34.77 3.68
N ALA A 54 -16.65 34.63 2.70
CA ALA A 54 -18.02 34.15 2.93
C ALA A 54 -18.04 32.69 3.43
N TRP A 55 -17.23 31.80 2.81
CA TRP A 55 -17.05 30.44 3.29
C TRP A 55 -16.39 30.40 4.67
N TYR A 56 -15.32 31.15 4.89
CA TYR A 56 -14.58 31.19 6.16
C TYR A 56 -15.46 31.68 7.30
N ASN A 57 -16.24 32.75 7.10
CA ASN A 57 -17.16 33.25 8.13
C ASN A 57 -18.31 32.26 8.42
N ASN A 58 -18.75 31.49 7.43
CA ASN A 58 -19.73 30.42 7.62
C ASN A 58 -19.12 29.20 8.35
N ALA A 59 -17.90 28.83 7.96
CA ALA A 59 -17.16 27.69 8.48
C ALA A 59 -16.67 27.93 9.92
N VAL A 60 -16.15 29.12 10.24
CA VAL A 60 -15.74 29.50 11.61
C VAL A 60 -16.89 29.47 12.60
N GLN A 61 -18.13 29.72 12.14
CA GLN A 61 -19.29 29.69 13.03
C GLN A 61 -19.95 28.31 13.17
N ASN A 62 -19.83 27.41 12.17
CA ASN A 62 -20.63 26.18 12.14
C ASN A 62 -19.84 24.90 11.84
N VAL A 63 -18.57 25.01 11.46
CA VAL A 63 -17.82 23.93 10.80
C VAL A 63 -16.38 23.85 11.30
N PHE A 64 -15.94 24.52 12.37
CA PHE A 64 -14.63 24.22 12.99
C PHE A 64 -14.79 23.78 14.46
N GLY A 65 -14.10 22.70 14.84
CA GLY A 65 -13.95 22.24 16.22
C GLY A 65 -13.07 23.17 17.05
N SER A 66 -13.02 22.94 18.36
CA SER A 66 -12.26 23.78 19.30
C SER A 66 -10.74 23.82 19.06
N ASN A 67 -10.23 22.92 18.22
CA ASN A 67 -8.84 22.84 17.79
C ASN A 67 -8.57 23.57 16.45
N GLY A 68 -9.58 24.17 15.83
CA GLY A 68 -9.45 24.84 14.53
C GLY A 68 -9.47 23.90 13.32
N ASP A 69 -9.86 22.62 13.51
CA ASP A 69 -10.08 21.66 12.43
C ASP A 69 -11.56 21.63 12.01
N PRO A 70 -11.89 21.36 10.73
CA PRO A 70 -13.27 21.33 10.32
C PRO A 70 -14.07 20.28 11.11
N VAL A 71 -15.24 20.63 11.66
CA VAL A 71 -16.20 19.66 12.20
C VAL A 71 -16.59 18.74 11.05
N GLU A 72 -16.38 17.43 11.21
CA GLU A 72 -16.83 16.40 10.28
C GLU A 72 -18.36 16.41 10.17
N SER A 73 -18.92 17.38 9.44
CA SER A 73 -20.34 17.46 9.13
C SER A 73 -20.61 16.74 7.81
N GLY A 74 -20.48 15.42 7.89
CA GLY A 74 -20.78 14.49 6.82
C GLY A 74 -20.16 13.16 7.13
N THR A 75 -20.91 12.06 6.99
CA THR A 75 -20.32 10.73 6.98
C THR A 75 -19.16 10.76 5.97
N PRO A 76 -17.91 10.47 6.40
CA PRO A 76 -16.80 10.38 5.47
C PRO A 76 -17.21 9.49 4.30
N PRO A 77 -16.88 9.83 3.03
CA PRO A 77 -16.99 8.85 1.96
C PRO A 77 -16.28 7.58 2.45
N PRO A 78 -16.89 6.39 2.32
CA PRO A 78 -16.35 5.18 2.92
C PRO A 78 -14.90 5.04 2.46
N GLN A 79 -13.98 5.18 3.42
CA GLN A 79 -12.57 4.97 3.16
C GLN A 79 -12.46 3.57 2.54
N PRO A 80 -11.76 3.40 1.41
CA PRO A 80 -11.54 2.07 0.89
C PRO A 80 -10.94 1.24 2.02
N ASP A 81 -11.61 0.15 2.37
CA ASP A 81 -11.10 -0.76 3.37
C ASP A 81 -9.77 -1.30 2.85
N THR A 82 -8.67 -0.90 3.48
CA THR A 82 -7.31 -1.34 3.14
C THR A 82 -6.85 -2.48 4.04
N THR A 83 -7.71 -2.93 4.95
CA THR A 83 -7.36 -3.92 5.96
C THR A 83 -7.92 -5.27 5.53
N ALA A 84 -7.05 -6.27 5.52
CA ALA A 84 -7.43 -7.66 5.36
C ALA A 84 -7.49 -8.33 6.73
N THR A 85 -8.33 -9.35 6.87
CA THR A 85 -8.43 -10.17 8.08
C THR A 85 -8.02 -11.60 7.78
N GLY A 86 -7.47 -12.27 8.79
CA GLY A 86 -6.96 -13.62 8.63
C GLY A 86 -6.22 -14.12 9.86
N THR A 87 -5.99 -15.43 9.88
CA THR A 87 -5.27 -16.11 10.97
C THR A 87 -4.09 -16.88 10.40
N VAL A 88 -2.97 -16.86 11.12
CA VAL A 88 -1.72 -17.48 10.70
C VAL A 88 -1.34 -18.58 11.67
N VAL A 89 -0.91 -19.73 11.13
CA VAL A 89 -0.35 -20.84 11.89
C VAL A 89 1.02 -21.17 11.35
N GLU A 90 2.00 -21.27 12.23
CA GLU A 90 3.34 -21.75 11.90
C GLU A 90 3.31 -23.28 11.77
N GLN A 91 3.87 -23.80 10.68
CA GLN A 91 4.00 -25.23 10.47
C GLN A 91 5.38 -25.55 9.89
N PRO A 92 6.20 -26.40 10.51
CA PRO A 92 7.43 -26.88 9.88
C PRO A 92 7.11 -27.88 8.75
N ASP A 93 7.90 -27.84 7.68
CA ASP A 93 7.91 -28.88 6.65
C ASP A 93 8.74 -30.11 7.08
N ALA A 94 8.80 -31.12 6.21
CA ALA A 94 9.53 -32.36 6.47
C ALA A 94 11.06 -32.15 6.60
N GLN A 95 11.58 -31.03 6.13
CA GLN A 95 12.99 -30.63 6.17
C GLN A 95 13.28 -29.68 7.35
N GLY A 96 12.26 -29.29 8.12
CA GLY A 96 12.38 -28.35 9.24
C GLY A 96 12.32 -26.86 8.84
N ASN A 97 12.06 -26.55 7.56
CA ASN A 97 11.81 -25.18 7.15
C ASN A 97 10.43 -24.73 7.58
N MET A 98 10.27 -23.45 7.86
CA MET A 98 9.01 -22.86 8.25
C MET A 98 8.10 -22.65 7.03
N LYS A 99 6.84 -23.00 7.23
CA LYS A 99 5.70 -22.64 6.40
C LYS A 99 4.70 -21.87 7.24
N LEU A 100 4.12 -20.82 6.66
CA LEU A 100 2.98 -20.12 7.25
C LEU A 100 1.72 -20.58 6.54
N VAL A 101 0.76 -21.10 7.31
CA VAL A 101 -0.59 -21.40 6.83
C VAL A 101 -1.47 -20.23 7.22
N LEU A 102 -1.83 -19.42 6.22
CA LEU A 102 -2.65 -18.23 6.39
C LEU A 102 -4.08 -18.53 5.92
N GLN A 103 -5.06 -18.34 6.80
CA GLN A 103 -6.46 -18.26 6.41
C GLN A 103 -6.79 -16.80 6.16
N VAL A 104 -7.00 -16.43 4.89
CA VAL A 104 -7.40 -15.08 4.50
C VAL A 104 -8.92 -15.05 4.41
N HIS A 105 -9.54 -14.10 5.10
CA HIS A 105 -10.98 -13.87 5.02
C HIS A 105 -11.28 -12.72 4.06
N HIS A 106 -12.10 -13.01 3.06
CA HIS A 106 -12.64 -12.09 2.06
C HIS A 106 -14.12 -11.85 2.36
N THR A 107 -14.55 -10.61 2.25
CA THR A 107 -15.96 -10.23 2.43
C THR A 107 -16.83 -10.75 1.29
N ASP A 108 -18.13 -10.91 1.53
CA ASP A 108 -19.09 -11.32 0.48
C ASP A 108 -19.04 -10.39 -0.74
N LYS A 109 -18.82 -9.09 -0.50
CA LYS A 109 -18.67 -8.09 -1.56
C LYS A 109 -17.44 -8.34 -2.42
N GLU A 110 -16.34 -8.80 -1.82
CA GLU A 110 -15.11 -9.12 -2.55
C GLU A 110 -15.26 -10.38 -3.36
N VAL A 111 -15.84 -11.44 -2.78
CA VAL A 111 -16.10 -12.69 -3.50
C VAL A 111 -17.07 -12.44 -4.67
N ALA A 112 -18.09 -11.60 -4.48
CA ALA A 112 -19.03 -11.25 -5.55
C ALA A 112 -18.43 -10.34 -6.63
N ALA A 113 -17.49 -9.45 -6.27
CA ALA A 113 -16.94 -8.45 -7.19
C ALA A 113 -15.61 -8.86 -7.85
N ALA A 114 -14.87 -9.79 -7.25
CA ALA A 114 -13.53 -10.16 -7.69
C ALA A 114 -13.52 -11.56 -8.30
N GLU A 115 -13.43 -11.62 -9.63
CA GLU A 115 -13.17 -12.87 -10.34
C GLU A 115 -11.79 -13.45 -10.00
N LYS A 116 -10.84 -12.57 -9.66
CA LYS A 116 -9.43 -12.89 -9.46
C LYS A 116 -8.79 -12.02 -8.38
N VAL A 117 -7.90 -12.64 -7.61
CA VAL A 117 -7.07 -12.00 -6.58
C VAL A 117 -5.62 -12.38 -6.79
N SER A 118 -4.72 -11.43 -6.56
CA SER A 118 -3.27 -11.69 -6.51
C SER A 118 -2.76 -11.46 -5.09
N TYR A 119 -1.78 -12.24 -4.68
CA TYR A 119 -1.20 -12.23 -3.33
C TYR A 119 0.27 -11.83 -3.38
N TRP A 120 0.70 -11.05 -2.39
CA TRP A 120 2.08 -10.65 -2.18
C TRP A 120 2.50 -11.01 -0.76
N VAL A 121 3.72 -11.53 -0.66
CA VAL A 121 4.38 -11.85 0.61
C VAL A 121 5.69 -11.09 0.63
N GLY A 122 5.89 -10.29 1.68
CA GLY A 122 7.11 -9.53 1.90
C GLY A 122 7.85 -9.99 3.15
N ALA A 123 9.18 -9.91 3.17
CA ALA A 123 10.00 -10.08 4.35
C ALA A 123 10.86 -8.82 4.56
N SER A 124 10.67 -8.13 5.68
CA SER A 124 11.54 -7.04 6.10
C SER A 124 12.67 -7.58 6.96
N VAL A 125 13.92 -7.31 6.57
CA VAL A 125 15.10 -7.70 7.35
C VAL A 125 15.82 -6.42 7.80
N PRO A 126 16.06 -6.24 9.11
CA PRO A 126 16.88 -5.15 9.61
C PRO A 126 18.28 -5.19 8.99
N VAL A 127 18.75 -4.07 8.46
CA VAL A 127 20.11 -4.00 7.92
C VAL A 127 21.09 -3.47 8.94
N ASN A 128 22.29 -4.05 8.93
CA ASN A 128 23.40 -3.47 9.65
C ASN A 128 23.86 -2.20 8.91
N PRO A 129 23.90 -1.03 9.58
CA PRO A 129 24.31 0.24 8.97
C PRO A 129 25.73 0.23 8.39
N LEU A 130 26.57 -0.77 8.71
CA LEU A 130 27.88 -0.99 8.09
C LEU A 130 27.82 -1.34 6.60
N PHE A 131 26.76 -2.00 6.12
CA PHE A 131 26.66 -2.47 4.72
C PHE A 131 25.68 -1.65 3.87
N PHE A 132 24.71 -0.98 4.50
CA PHE A 132 23.70 -0.18 3.81
C PHE A 132 23.53 1.16 4.53
N SER A 133 24.32 2.16 4.14
CA SER A 133 24.22 3.50 4.73
C SER A 133 22.86 4.13 4.42
N GLY A 134 22.07 4.43 5.45
CA GLY A 134 20.79 5.15 5.32
C GLY A 134 19.55 4.27 5.18
N MET A 135 19.69 2.95 5.08
CA MET A 135 18.56 2.02 5.15
C MET A 135 18.45 1.45 6.57
N LYS A 136 17.22 1.35 7.09
CA LYS A 136 16.95 0.69 8.38
C LYS A 136 16.54 -0.78 8.19
N GLU A 137 15.88 -1.06 7.07
CA GLU A 137 15.38 -2.38 6.72
C GLU A 137 15.46 -2.55 5.19
N VAL A 138 15.60 -3.81 4.74
CA VAL A 138 15.49 -4.20 3.33
C VAL A 138 14.29 -5.14 3.19
N MET A 139 13.46 -4.88 2.19
CA MET A 139 12.27 -5.66 1.90
C MET A 139 12.53 -6.63 0.74
N PHE A 140 12.32 -7.91 1.00
CA PHE A 140 12.31 -8.97 -0.01
C PHE A 140 10.86 -9.37 -0.29
N LEU A 141 10.56 -9.74 -1.54
CA LEU A 141 9.26 -10.24 -1.96
C LEU A 141 9.39 -11.70 -2.38
N LEU A 142 8.51 -12.56 -1.88
CA LEU A 142 8.47 -13.96 -2.28
C LEU A 142 7.66 -14.07 -3.58
N ALA A 143 8.36 -14.34 -4.68
CA ALA A 143 7.77 -14.41 -6.02
C ALA A 143 7.64 -15.86 -6.48
N ASP A 144 6.58 -16.14 -7.24
CA ASP A 144 6.51 -17.38 -8.03
C ASP A 144 7.56 -17.33 -9.15
N ALA A 145 8.53 -18.25 -9.08
CA ALA A 145 9.62 -18.41 -10.02
C ALA A 145 9.28 -19.35 -11.19
N GLY A 146 8.10 -19.99 -11.19
CA GLY A 146 7.65 -20.84 -12.28
C GLY A 146 8.43 -22.15 -12.39
N GLY A 147 8.14 -23.12 -11.53
CA GLY A 147 8.80 -24.43 -11.56
C GLY A 147 8.17 -25.41 -12.55
N LEU A 148 9.00 -26.26 -13.16
CA LEU A 148 8.58 -27.31 -14.11
C LEU A 148 7.78 -28.45 -13.46
N LEU A 149 7.95 -28.66 -12.15
CA LEU A 149 7.34 -29.77 -11.39
C LEU A 149 6.40 -29.30 -10.27
N GLY A 150 6.05 -28.01 -10.27
CA GLY A 150 5.23 -27.38 -9.24
C GLY A 150 5.67 -25.95 -8.96
N PRO A 151 4.94 -25.23 -8.09
CA PRO A 151 5.28 -23.87 -7.73
C PRO A 151 6.64 -23.83 -7.03
N LEU A 152 7.54 -23.00 -7.56
CA LEU A 152 8.84 -22.71 -6.98
C LEU A 152 8.80 -21.26 -6.53
N TYR A 153 9.17 -20.99 -5.29
CA TYR A 153 9.15 -19.63 -4.75
C TYR A 153 10.55 -19.15 -4.41
N GLU A 154 10.84 -17.90 -4.76
CA GLU A 154 12.13 -17.29 -4.44
C GLU A 154 11.99 -15.86 -3.92
N TRP A 155 12.86 -15.52 -2.98
CA TRP A 155 12.95 -14.18 -2.41
C TRP A 155 13.69 -13.25 -3.39
N ARG A 156 13.01 -12.19 -3.83
CA ARG A 156 13.53 -11.19 -4.76
C ARG A 156 13.52 -9.80 -4.14
N LEU A 157 14.49 -8.98 -4.50
CA LEU A 157 14.40 -7.54 -4.30
C LEU A 157 13.61 -6.93 -5.45
N LEU A 158 12.70 -6.02 -5.15
CA LEU A 158 12.06 -5.22 -6.18
C LEU A 158 13.00 -4.10 -6.60
N PHE A 159 13.43 -4.12 -7.85
CA PHE A 159 14.21 -3.04 -8.42
C PHE A 159 13.32 -2.04 -9.16
N GLN A 160 13.74 -0.78 -9.19
CA GLN A 160 13.03 0.28 -9.89
C GLN A 160 12.83 -0.10 -11.37
N GLY A 161 11.58 -0.06 -11.84
CA GLY A 161 11.22 -0.38 -13.22
C GLY A 161 10.72 -1.81 -13.47
N GLN A 162 10.75 -2.70 -12.46
CA GLN A 162 10.08 -4.00 -12.58
C GLN A 162 8.56 -3.86 -12.35
N PRO A 163 7.71 -4.55 -13.13
CA PRO A 163 6.27 -4.57 -12.89
C PRO A 163 5.99 -5.26 -11.54
N VAL A 164 5.10 -4.69 -10.73
CA VAL A 164 4.80 -5.18 -9.36
C VAL A 164 4.21 -6.59 -9.38
N GLU A 165 3.59 -6.97 -10.48
CA GLU A 165 3.03 -8.29 -10.72
C GLU A 165 4.13 -9.35 -10.93
N SER A 166 5.36 -8.97 -11.29
CA SER A 166 6.48 -9.92 -11.45
C SER A 166 7.01 -10.50 -10.14
N VAL A 167 6.59 -9.91 -9.02
CA VAL A 167 6.98 -10.28 -7.66
C VAL A 167 5.78 -10.70 -6.81
N ALA A 168 4.65 -10.98 -7.46
CA ALA A 168 3.50 -11.58 -6.80
C ALA A 168 3.83 -13.02 -6.39
N PHE A 169 3.41 -13.38 -5.18
CA PHE A 169 3.51 -14.74 -4.65
C PHE A 169 2.55 -15.67 -5.39
N GLU A 170 1.31 -15.24 -5.57
CA GLU A 170 0.30 -15.97 -6.34
C GLU A 170 -0.47 -14.96 -7.19
N ARG A 171 -0.73 -15.28 -8.46
CA ARG A 171 -1.41 -14.36 -9.38
C ARG A 171 -2.74 -14.94 -9.83
N ASP A 172 -3.70 -14.04 -10.03
CA ASP A 172 -4.95 -14.35 -10.72
C ASP A 172 -5.73 -15.55 -10.12
N ARG A 173 -5.57 -15.79 -8.82
CA ARG A 173 -6.27 -16.85 -8.11
C ARG A 173 -7.77 -16.55 -8.10
N ILE A 174 -8.58 -17.55 -8.43
CA ILE A 174 -10.03 -17.41 -8.41
C ILE A 174 -10.52 -17.44 -6.96
N LEU A 175 -11.30 -16.43 -6.58
CA LEU A 175 -12.00 -16.38 -5.29
C LEU A 175 -13.24 -17.28 -5.35
N VAL A 176 -13.17 -18.45 -4.72
CA VAL A 176 -14.27 -19.44 -4.71
C VAL A 176 -15.06 -19.44 -3.40
N SER A 177 -14.51 -18.82 -2.35
CA SER A 177 -15.10 -18.74 -1.02
C SER A 177 -14.51 -17.56 -0.25
N ASN A 178 -15.23 -17.10 0.76
CA ASN A 178 -14.78 -16.06 1.70
C ASN A 178 -13.49 -16.45 2.40
N ASP A 179 -13.36 -17.69 2.82
CA ASP A 179 -12.13 -18.17 3.46
C ASP A 179 -11.22 -18.84 2.42
N GLN A 180 -9.99 -18.35 2.32
CA GLN A 180 -8.95 -18.89 1.44
C GLN A 180 -7.73 -19.29 2.25
N THR A 181 -7.34 -20.56 2.15
CA THR A 181 -6.07 -21.02 2.69
C THR A 181 -4.94 -20.69 1.71
N VAL A 182 -3.94 -19.96 2.21
CA VAL A 182 -2.70 -19.63 1.52
C VAL A 182 -1.54 -20.28 2.27
N GLN A 183 -0.72 -21.02 1.54
CA GLN A 183 0.39 -21.78 2.11
C GLN A 183 1.70 -21.15 1.65
N ILE A 184 2.38 -20.47 2.56
CA ILE A 184 3.56 -19.66 2.27
C ILE A 184 4.81 -20.41 2.73
N PRO A 185 5.59 -21.02 1.83
CA PRO A 185 6.87 -21.62 2.18
C PRO A 185 7.92 -20.51 2.33
N LEU A 186 8.52 -20.37 3.52
CA LEU A 186 9.56 -19.37 3.73
C LEU A 186 10.94 -19.86 3.27
N ASN A 187 11.09 -21.19 3.10
CA ASN A 187 12.33 -21.88 2.73
C ASN A 187 13.50 -21.58 3.70
N LEU A 188 13.17 -21.24 4.95
CA LEU A 188 14.09 -20.93 6.03
C LEU A 188 13.57 -21.54 7.31
N THR A 189 14.45 -21.96 8.22
CA THR A 189 14.01 -22.46 9.53
C THR A 189 13.49 -21.32 10.42
N LYS A 190 12.71 -21.65 11.46
CA LYS A 190 12.30 -20.67 12.47
C LYS A 190 13.49 -19.95 13.11
N GLN A 191 14.58 -20.68 13.34
CA GLN A 191 15.78 -20.13 13.95
C GLN A 191 16.48 -19.14 13.02
N ASP A 192 16.55 -19.44 11.72
CA ASP A 192 17.16 -18.54 10.73
C ASP A 192 16.37 -17.24 10.62
N MET A 193 15.04 -17.33 10.54
CA MET A 193 14.16 -16.16 10.52
C MET A 193 14.34 -15.29 11.77
N ARG A 194 14.51 -15.90 12.95
CA ARG A 194 14.83 -15.19 14.20
C ARG A 194 16.21 -14.54 14.19
N ASN A 195 17.22 -15.26 13.73
CA ASN A 195 18.59 -14.75 13.62
C ASN A 195 18.69 -13.57 12.67
N LEU A 196 17.89 -13.57 11.59
CA LEU A 196 17.78 -12.46 10.65
C LEU A 196 16.94 -11.29 11.19
N GLY A 197 16.15 -11.48 12.24
CA GLY A 197 15.20 -10.48 12.71
C GLY A 197 14.09 -10.19 11.68
N ALA A 198 13.78 -11.15 10.80
CA ALA A 198 12.93 -10.95 9.64
C ALA A 198 11.45 -10.84 10.02
N LYS A 199 10.71 -9.83 9.54
CA LYS A 199 9.24 -9.73 9.73
C LYS A 199 8.55 -10.09 8.43
N VAL A 200 7.52 -10.93 8.46
CA VAL A 200 6.77 -11.32 7.25
C VAL A 200 5.48 -10.51 7.16
N TYR A 201 5.21 -10.00 5.97
CA TYR A 201 4.05 -9.20 5.61
C TYR A 201 3.24 -9.90 4.54
N PHE A 202 1.94 -9.63 4.54
CA PHE A 202 1.02 -10.14 3.52
C PHE A 202 0.07 -9.05 3.03
N GLY A 203 -0.19 -9.07 1.73
CA GLY A 203 -1.23 -8.26 1.12
C GLY A 203 -1.82 -8.92 -0.12
N TYR A 204 -2.99 -8.44 -0.53
CA TYR A 204 -3.65 -8.90 -1.72
C TYR A 204 -4.25 -7.76 -2.51
N GLN A 205 -4.37 -7.97 -3.82
CA GLN A 205 -5.03 -7.05 -4.73
C GLN A 205 -6.16 -7.76 -5.45
N LEU A 206 -7.33 -7.14 -5.41
CA LEU A 206 -8.48 -7.56 -6.20
C LEU A 206 -8.34 -7.04 -7.63
N LYS A 207 -8.98 -7.70 -8.60
CA LYS A 207 -8.99 -7.26 -10.01
C LYS A 207 -9.44 -5.81 -10.22
N ASN A 208 -10.27 -5.26 -9.32
CA ASN A 208 -10.71 -3.87 -9.36
C ASN A 208 -9.62 -2.85 -8.98
N GLY A 209 -8.41 -3.32 -8.64
CA GLY A 209 -7.25 -2.50 -8.29
C GLY A 209 -7.10 -2.24 -6.78
N THR A 210 -8.10 -2.58 -5.97
CA THR A 210 -8.04 -2.39 -4.51
C THR A 210 -7.01 -3.30 -3.88
N PHE A 211 -6.06 -2.71 -3.16
CA PHE A 211 -5.05 -3.41 -2.39
C PHE A 211 -5.40 -3.42 -0.90
N LYS A 212 -5.33 -4.59 -0.27
CA LYS A 212 -5.55 -4.79 1.16
C LYS A 212 -4.36 -5.48 1.80
N THR A 213 -4.14 -5.21 3.08
CA THR A 213 -2.97 -5.70 3.82
C THR A 213 -3.36 -6.35 5.13
N LEU A 214 -2.67 -7.43 5.48
CA LEU A 214 -2.71 -8.06 6.81
C LEU A 214 -1.57 -7.56 7.72
N ASN A 215 -0.86 -6.50 7.30
CA ASN A 215 0.35 -5.99 7.95
C ASN A 215 1.33 -7.13 8.25
N VAL A 216 1.87 -7.18 9.47
CA VAL A 216 2.84 -8.20 9.89
C VAL A 216 2.08 -9.49 10.26
N ILE A 217 2.28 -10.53 9.46
CA ILE A 217 1.72 -11.87 9.71
C ILE A 217 2.68 -12.78 10.49
N TRP A 218 3.96 -12.40 10.59
CA TRP A 218 4.92 -13.10 11.44
C TRP A 218 6.03 -12.17 11.92
N ASN A 219 6.44 -12.33 13.19
CA ASN A 219 7.49 -11.54 13.82
C ASN A 219 8.39 -12.46 14.68
N PRO A 220 9.71 -12.26 14.69
CA PRO A 220 10.66 -13.05 15.48
C PRO A 220 10.53 -12.93 17.01
N SER A 221 9.90 -11.86 17.52
CA SER A 221 9.72 -11.57 18.95
C SER A 221 8.81 -12.58 19.65
#